data_AF-A0A3P7P6C3-F1
#
_entry.id   AF-A0A3P7P6C3-F1
#
_cell.length_a   1.000
_cell.length_b   1.000
_cell.length_c   1.000
_cell.angle_alpha   90.00
_cell.angle_beta   90.00
_cell.angle_gamma   90.00
#
_symmetry.space_group_name_H-M   'P 1'
#
loop_
_entity.id
_entity.type
_entity.pdbx_description
1 polymer ?
#
loop_
_entity_poly.entity_id
_entity_poly.type
_entity_poly.pdbx_seq_one_letter_code
_entity_poly.pdbx_strand_id
1 'polypeptide(L)'
;MEILESQNKHKAQRSRVKGRVQKCIQSSESDVINLVVGNPKLFYNPMRQSTRNIDPIPLLKTDDGVEISKNNEKAEHLSRFFQLVFTIEPELTIVEFSVSEIPTTDLGALKEVTVLQELLKIQETNSTGSDGKPARLFK
;
A
#
# COMPACT_ATOMS: atom_id res chain seq x y z
N MET A 1 -24.81 -25.60 3.24
CA MET A 1 -23.96 -25.99 4.39
C MET A 1 -22.53 -26.34 3.97
N GLU A 2 -22.31 -27.04 2.85
CA GLU A 2 -20.96 -27.45 2.37
C GLU A 2 -19.96 -26.30 2.19
N ILE A 3 -20.38 -25.15 1.66
CA ILE A 3 -19.47 -24.02 1.40
C ILE A 3 -18.89 -23.46 2.70
N LEU A 4 -19.73 -23.32 3.73
CA LEU A 4 -19.30 -22.80 5.04
C LEU A 4 -18.35 -23.79 5.74
N GLU A 5 -18.62 -25.09 5.63
CA GLU A 5 -17.76 -26.13 6.18
C GLU A 5 -16.39 -26.18 5.48
N SER A 6 -16.39 -26.04 4.15
CA SER A 6 -15.17 -25.93 3.34
C SER A 6 -14.33 -24.70 3.72
N GLN A 7 -14.96 -23.53 3.88
CA GLN A 7 -14.28 -22.32 4.33
C GLN A 7 -13.68 -22.46 5.73
N ASN A 8 -14.40 -23.09 6.66
CA ASN A 8 -13.91 -23.34 8.01
C ASN A 8 -12.72 -24.31 8.03
N LYS A 9 -12.77 -25.38 7.23
CA LYS A 9 -11.64 -26.31 7.06
C LYS A 9 -10.40 -25.61 6.50
N HIS A 10 -10.56 -24.78 5.47
CA HIS A 10 -9.46 -23.98 4.92
C HIS A 10 -8.87 -23.01 5.96
N LYS A 11 -9.72 -22.31 6.73
CA LYS A 11 -9.28 -21.40 7.79
C LYS A 11 -8.50 -22.14 8.88
N ALA A 12 -8.98 -23.31 9.31
CA ALA A 12 -8.29 -24.15 10.28
C ALA A 12 -6.93 -24.61 9.76
N GLN A 13 -6.86 -25.06 8.51
CA GLN A 13 -5.61 -25.49 7.89
C GLN A 13 -4.61 -24.33 7.75
N ARG A 14 -5.08 -23.14 7.34
CA ARG A 14 -4.25 -21.93 7.27
C ARG A 14 -3.66 -21.58 8.63
N SER A 15 -4.46 -21.61 9.71
CA SER A 15 -3.96 -21.36 11.06
C SER A 15 -2.93 -22.41 11.50
N ARG A 16 -3.14 -23.69 11.17
CA ARG A 16 -2.17 -24.76 11.48
C ARG A 16 -0.84 -24.55 10.77
N VAL A 17 -0.88 -24.20 9.47
CA VAL A 17 0.34 -23.91 8.69
C VAL A 17 1.05 -22.69 9.24
N LYS A 18 0.32 -21.60 9.54
CA LYS A 18 0.90 -20.41 10.18
C LYS A 18 1.61 -20.75 11.49
N GLY A 19 0.98 -21.55 12.36
CA GLY A 19 1.59 -21.99 13.60
C GLY A 19 2.87 -22.82 13.40
N ARG A 20 2.90 -23.68 12.37
CA ARG A 20 4.11 -24.46 12.03
C ARG A 20 5.23 -23.59 11.50
N VAL A 21 4.93 -22.63 10.62
CA VAL A 21 5.90 -21.67 10.08
C VAL A 21 6.51 -20.86 11.23
N GLN A 22 5.68 -20.34 12.12
CA GLN A 22 6.16 -19.56 13.26
C GLN A 22 7.12 -20.36 14.16
N LYS A 23 6.80 -21.63 14.43
CA LYS A 23 7.68 -22.51 15.22
C LYS A 23 9.01 -22.77 14.52
N CYS A 24 8.99 -22.97 13.21
CA CYS A 24 10.21 -23.17 12.41
C CYS A 24 11.13 -21.94 12.45
N ILE A 25 10.54 -20.75 12.34
CA ILE A 25 11.25 -19.47 12.47
C ILE A 25 11.86 -19.34 13.87
N GLN A 26 11.09 -19.60 14.91
CA GLN A 26 11.59 -19.53 16.29
C GLN A 26 12.73 -20.50 16.57
N SER A 27 12.67 -21.72 16.02
CA SER A 27 13.77 -22.67 16.14
C SER A 27 15.03 -22.18 15.42
N SER A 28 14.91 -21.65 14.20
CA SER A 28 16.08 -21.16 13.47
C SER A 28 16.68 -19.90 14.10
N GLU A 29 15.87 -19.00 14.66
CA GLU A 29 16.32 -17.85 15.45
C GLU A 29 17.09 -18.30 16.69
N SER A 30 16.57 -19.30 17.40
CA SER A 30 17.23 -19.86 18.59
C SER A 30 18.60 -20.46 18.24
N ASP A 31 18.70 -21.17 17.11
CA ASP A 31 19.96 -21.70 16.62
C ASP A 31 20.97 -20.57 16.33
N VAL A 32 20.54 -19.52 15.64
CA VAL A 32 21.39 -18.35 15.35
C VAL A 32 21.89 -17.70 16.65
N ILE A 33 21.01 -17.50 17.63
CA ILE A 33 21.37 -16.93 18.93
C ILE A 33 22.45 -17.79 19.61
N ASN A 34 22.29 -19.11 19.62
CA ASN A 34 23.28 -20.03 20.19
C ASN A 34 24.63 -19.96 19.48
N LEU A 35 24.65 -19.82 18.15
CA LEU A 35 25.90 -19.65 17.39
C LEU A 35 26.56 -18.27 17.65
N VAL A 36 25.78 -17.22 17.85
CA VAL A 36 26.26 -15.84 18.08
C VAL A 36 26.99 -15.70 19.40
N VAL A 37 26.61 -16.46 20.43
CA VAL A 37 27.33 -16.51 21.72
C VAL A 37 28.80 -16.89 21.52
N GLY A 38 29.10 -17.81 20.59
CA GLY A 38 30.47 -18.21 20.27
C GLY A 38 31.17 -17.30 19.26
N ASN A 39 30.43 -16.81 18.25
CA ASN A 39 30.98 -15.90 17.24
C ASN A 39 29.92 -14.90 16.75
N PRO A 40 29.97 -13.63 17.19
CA PRO A 40 28.99 -12.63 16.82
C PRO A 40 28.91 -12.34 15.32
N LYS A 41 29.97 -12.61 14.54
CA LYS A 41 29.95 -12.40 13.09
C LYS A 41 28.98 -13.31 12.35
N LEU A 42 28.60 -14.44 12.95
CA LEU A 42 27.66 -15.39 12.35
C LEU A 42 26.22 -14.86 12.30
N PHE A 43 25.91 -13.81 13.06
CA PHE A 43 24.62 -13.12 13.01
C PHE A 43 24.33 -12.48 11.64
N TYR A 44 25.37 -11.98 10.97
CA TYR A 44 25.20 -11.17 9.76
C TYR A 44 24.73 -11.98 8.55
N ASN A 45 25.08 -13.27 8.46
CA ASN A 45 24.67 -14.12 7.34
C ASN A 45 23.15 -14.37 7.32
N PRO A 46 22.50 -14.82 8.42
CA PRO A 46 21.05 -14.92 8.53
C PRO A 46 20.33 -13.59 8.31
N MET A 47 20.80 -12.49 8.93
CA MET A 47 20.23 -11.14 8.73
C MET A 47 20.24 -10.73 7.26
N ARG A 48 21.35 -10.99 6.56
CA ARG A 48 21.50 -10.71 5.12
C ARG A 48 20.65 -11.64 4.24
N GLN A 49 20.37 -12.86 4.68
CA GLN A 49 19.49 -13.79 3.99
C GLN A 49 18.01 -13.45 4.18
N SER A 50 17.61 -13.02 5.39
CA SER A 50 16.25 -12.57 5.70
C SER A 50 15.84 -11.38 4.84
N THR A 51 16.74 -10.41 4.64
CA THR A 51 16.50 -9.27 3.72
C THR A 51 16.59 -9.65 2.23
N ARG A 52 17.11 -10.85 1.92
CA ARG A 52 17.22 -11.38 0.55
C ARG A 52 16.11 -12.36 0.18
N ASN A 53 15.23 -12.71 1.10
CA ASN A 53 13.98 -13.40 0.74
C ASN A 53 12.99 -12.38 0.17
N ILE A 54 13.39 -11.85 -0.98
CA ILE A 54 12.52 -11.48 -2.07
C ILE A 54 11.88 -12.81 -2.46
N ASP A 55 10.70 -13.11 -1.93
CA ASP A 55 9.94 -14.28 -2.38
C ASP A 55 9.95 -14.26 -3.93
N PRO A 56 10.43 -15.33 -4.60
CA PRO A 56 10.46 -15.34 -6.05
C PRO A 56 9.03 -15.13 -6.53
N ILE A 57 8.81 -14.09 -7.34
CA ILE A 57 7.48 -13.77 -7.88
C ILE A 57 6.91 -15.06 -8.47
N PRO A 58 5.82 -15.63 -7.92
CA PRO A 58 5.51 -17.04 -8.11
C PRO A 58 5.35 -17.45 -9.57
N LEU A 59 4.78 -16.57 -10.40
CA LEU A 59 4.62 -16.77 -11.84
C LEU A 59 4.27 -15.42 -12.49
N LEU A 60 5.02 -14.99 -13.51
CA LEU A 60 4.62 -13.87 -14.38
C LEU A 60 4.10 -14.44 -15.68
N LYS A 61 3.04 -13.86 -16.22
CA LYS A 61 2.53 -14.20 -17.56
C LYS A 61 2.70 -13.00 -18.46
N THR A 62 3.25 -13.22 -19.64
CA THR A 62 3.29 -12.21 -20.70
C THR A 62 1.85 -11.95 -21.21
N ASP A 63 1.66 -10.88 -21.95
CA ASP A 63 0.44 -10.57 -22.69
C ASP A 63 -0.01 -11.71 -23.62
N ASP A 64 0.95 -12.45 -24.18
CA ASP A 64 0.70 -13.68 -24.96
C ASP A 64 0.30 -14.91 -24.11
N GLY A 65 0.16 -14.76 -22.80
CA GLY A 65 -0.16 -15.85 -21.86
C GLY A 65 1.01 -16.79 -21.56
N VAL A 66 2.21 -16.51 -22.07
CA VAL A 66 3.43 -17.30 -21.84
C VAL A 66 3.92 -17.14 -20.40
N GLU A 67 4.22 -18.25 -19.74
CA GLU A 67 4.67 -18.26 -18.34
C GLU A 67 6.19 -18.04 -18.23
N ILE A 68 6.57 -16.99 -17.49
CA ILE A 68 7.96 -16.64 -17.22
C ILE A 68 8.36 -17.18 -15.85
N SER A 69 9.18 -18.23 -15.84
CA SER A 69 9.62 -18.90 -14.60
C SER A 69 10.99 -18.44 -14.12
N LYS A 70 11.91 -18.05 -15.02
CA LYS A 70 13.28 -17.65 -14.68
C LYS A 70 13.36 -16.22 -14.19
N ASN A 71 14.15 -15.97 -13.13
CA ASN A 71 14.26 -14.65 -12.51
C ASN A 71 14.85 -13.58 -13.45
N ASN A 72 15.80 -13.93 -14.33
CA ASN A 72 16.35 -12.96 -15.29
C ASN A 72 15.29 -12.48 -16.29
N GLU A 73 14.51 -13.42 -16.83
CA GLU A 73 13.42 -13.11 -17.76
C GLU A 73 12.31 -12.29 -17.07
N LYS A 74 12.01 -12.56 -15.78
CA LYS A 74 11.08 -11.75 -14.97
C LYS A 74 11.58 -10.32 -14.79
N ALA A 75 12.87 -10.15 -14.50
CA ALA A 75 13.48 -8.84 -14.31
C ALA A 75 13.43 -8.01 -15.59
N GLU A 76 13.75 -8.61 -16.75
CA GLU A 76 13.65 -7.95 -18.05
C GLU A 76 12.21 -7.54 -18.39
N HIS A 77 11.24 -8.44 -18.14
CA HIS A 77 9.83 -8.16 -18.40
C HIS A 77 9.32 -6.99 -17.54
N LEU A 78 9.63 -6.98 -16.24
CA LEU A 78 9.27 -5.88 -15.34
C LEU A 78 9.98 -4.58 -15.71
N SER A 79 11.25 -4.65 -16.12
CA SER A 79 12.00 -3.48 -16.58
C SER A 79 11.31 -2.81 -17.77
N ARG A 80 10.85 -3.59 -18.74
CA ARG A 80 10.10 -3.06 -19.89
C ARG A 80 8.77 -2.44 -19.46
N PHE A 81 8.04 -3.11 -18.56
CA PHE A 81 6.79 -2.58 -18.01
C PHE A 81 6.99 -1.21 -17.36
N PHE A 82 8.00 -1.07 -16.49
CA PHE A 82 8.28 0.20 -15.83
C PHE A 82 8.74 1.29 -16.81
N GLN A 83 9.51 0.94 -17.84
CA GLN A 83 9.86 1.91 -18.89
C GLN A 83 8.64 2.44 -19.65
N LEU A 84 7.58 1.65 -19.80
CA LEU A 84 6.32 2.08 -20.43
C LEU A 84 5.46 2.94 -19.51
N VAL A 85 5.45 2.66 -18.20
CA VAL A 85 4.64 3.39 -17.21
C VAL A 85 5.32 4.70 -16.79
N PHE A 86 6.65 4.70 -16.69
CA PHE A 86 7.42 5.91 -16.40
C PHE A 86 7.74 6.66 -17.69
N THR A 87 6.72 7.25 -18.30
CA THR A 87 6.94 8.33 -19.25
C THR A 87 7.25 9.60 -18.47
N ILE A 88 8.21 10.40 -18.95
CA ILE A 88 8.38 11.77 -18.47
C ILE A 88 7.02 12.45 -18.70
N GLU A 89 6.36 12.88 -17.62
CA GLU A 89 5.16 13.72 -17.75
C GLU A 89 5.55 14.86 -18.69
N PRO A 90 4.77 15.14 -19.76
CA PRO A 90 5.04 16.32 -20.55
C PRO A 90 5.08 17.48 -19.57
N GLU A 91 6.15 18.29 -19.60
CA GLU A 91 6.10 19.60 -18.98
C GLU A 91 4.82 20.22 -19.51
N LEU A 92 3.79 20.30 -18.66
CA LEU A 92 2.61 21.06 -18.97
C LEU A 92 3.18 22.45 -19.12
N THR A 93 3.40 22.86 -20.38
CA THR A 93 3.52 24.26 -20.71
C THR A 93 2.24 24.83 -20.18
N ILE A 94 2.30 25.38 -18.97
CA ILE A 94 1.34 26.33 -18.47
C ILE A 94 1.49 27.44 -19.50
N VAL A 95 0.71 27.35 -20.57
CA VAL A 95 0.36 28.51 -21.36
C VAL A 95 -0.22 29.40 -20.29
N GLU A 96 0.57 30.39 -19.87
CA GLU A 96 0.08 31.47 -19.04
C GLU A 96 -1.14 31.98 -19.79
N PHE A 97 -2.32 31.51 -19.36
CA PHE A 97 -3.56 32.01 -19.88
C PHE A 97 -3.52 33.45 -19.40
N SER A 98 -3.23 34.37 -20.33
CA SER A 98 -3.25 35.78 -20.04
C SER A 98 -4.55 36.04 -19.31
N VAL A 99 -4.46 36.60 -18.11
CA VAL A 99 -5.54 36.82 -17.12
C VAL A 99 -6.68 37.71 -17.67
N SER A 100 -6.71 37.97 -18.98
CA SER A 100 -7.64 38.85 -19.67
C SER A 100 -9.02 38.23 -19.94
N GLU A 101 -9.23 36.93 -19.82
CA GLU A 101 -10.54 36.32 -20.10
C GLU A 101 -10.91 35.23 -19.08
N ILE A 102 -11.03 35.64 -17.82
CA ILE A 102 -11.93 34.92 -16.91
C ILE A 102 -13.34 35.40 -17.27
N PRO A 103 -14.24 34.55 -17.80
CA PRO A 103 -15.63 34.97 -17.94
C PRO A 103 -16.13 35.22 -16.53
N THR A 104 -16.63 36.43 -16.27
CA THR A 104 -17.32 36.79 -15.04
C THR A 104 -18.50 35.85 -14.88
N THR A 105 -18.29 34.70 -14.23
CA THR A 105 -19.37 33.95 -13.63
C THR A 105 -19.97 34.88 -12.60
N ASP A 106 -21.25 35.19 -12.80
CA ASP A 106 -22.13 35.83 -11.82
C ASP A 106 -22.25 34.91 -10.60
N LEU A 107 -21.17 34.86 -9.82
CA LEU A 107 -21.14 34.27 -8.50
C LEU A 107 -21.81 35.33 -7.62
N GLY A 108 -23.15 35.26 -7.59
CA GLY A 108 -24.00 36.12 -6.78
C GLY A 108 -23.32 36.42 -5.45
N ALA A 109 -23.01 37.71 -5.29
CA ALA A 109 -22.10 38.28 -4.30
C ALA A 109 -22.06 37.52 -2.96
N LEU A 110 -21.14 36.58 -2.82
CA LEU A 110 -20.73 36.08 -1.52
C LEU A 110 -19.93 37.20 -0.84
N LYS A 111 -20.66 38.07 -0.16
CA LYS A 111 -20.09 39.17 0.60
C LYS A 111 -19.26 38.57 1.73
N GLU A 112 -17.98 38.94 1.77
CA GLU A 112 -16.97 38.41 2.69
C GLU A 112 -17.43 38.46 4.17
N VAL A 113 -18.18 39.50 4.52
CA VAL A 113 -18.80 39.68 5.85
C VAL A 113 -19.79 38.56 6.19
N THR A 114 -20.55 38.08 5.23
CA THR A 114 -21.54 37.00 5.41
C THR A 114 -20.83 35.66 5.62
N VAL A 115 -19.75 35.42 4.87
CA VAL A 115 -18.92 34.21 5.01
C VAL A 115 -18.28 34.17 6.40
N LEU A 116 -17.74 35.29 6.88
CA LEU A 116 -17.12 35.37 8.21
C LEU A 116 -18.13 35.19 9.35
N GLN A 117 -19.35 35.73 9.21
CA GLN A 117 -20.41 35.51 10.20
C GLN A 117 -20.85 34.04 10.27
N GLU A 118 -20.98 33.36 9.13
CA GLU A 118 -21.31 31.94 9.11
C GLU A 118 -20.18 31.10 9.70
N LEU A 119 -18.92 31.41 9.38
CA LEU A 119 -17.76 30.72 9.96
C LEU A 119 -17.68 30.88 11.49
N LEU A 120 -17.98 32.06 12.03
CA LEU A 120 -18.04 32.27 13.49
C LEU A 120 -19.20 31.53 14.17
N LYS A 121 -20.25 31.18 13.41
CA LYS A 121 -21.40 30.42 13.91
C LYS A 121 -21.15 28.91 13.98
N ILE A 122 -20.12 28.41 13.29
CA ILE A 122 -19.78 26.99 13.28
C ILE A 122 -19.06 26.63 14.58
N GLN A 123 -19.75 25.87 15.44
CA GLN A 123 -19.11 25.22 16.58
C GLN A 123 -18.42 23.93 16.11
N GLU A 124 -17.08 23.89 16.20
CA GLU A 124 -16.25 22.76 15.76
C GLU A 124 -16.72 21.39 16.30
N THR A 125 -17.29 21.36 17.51
CA THR A 125 -17.72 20.13 18.17
C THR A 125 -19.00 19.50 17.60
N ASN A 126 -19.76 20.24 16.79
CA ASN A 126 -21.01 19.80 16.18
C ASN A 126 -20.90 19.68 14.66
N SER A 127 -19.68 19.70 14.12
CA SER A 127 -19.46 19.42 12.70
C SER A 127 -19.91 17.98 12.41
N THR A 128 -21.04 17.88 11.74
CA THR A 128 -21.59 16.63 11.24
C THR A 128 -20.86 16.28 9.95
N GLY A 129 -20.25 15.10 9.87
CA GLY A 129 -19.64 14.64 8.63
C GLY A 129 -20.67 14.56 7.49
N SER A 130 -20.19 14.39 6.25
CA SER A 130 -21.07 14.16 5.08
C SER A 130 -22.04 12.98 5.26
N ASP A 131 -21.76 12.09 6.21
CA ASP A 131 -22.54 10.93 6.60
C ASP A 131 -23.56 11.21 7.73
N GLY A 132 -23.72 12.48 8.15
CA GLY A 132 -24.72 12.85 9.15
C GLY A 132 -24.32 12.50 10.60
N LYS A 133 -23.09 12.06 10.86
CA LYS A 133 -22.65 11.62 12.20
C LYS A 133 -21.74 12.65 12.87
N PRO A 134 -21.92 12.93 14.17
CA PRO A 134 -21.01 13.77 14.93
C PRO A 134 -19.68 13.05 15.15
N ALA A 135 -18.57 13.77 15.03
CA ALA A 135 -17.20 13.26 15.13
C ALA A 135 -16.85 12.56 16.47
N ARG A 136 -17.71 12.65 17.49
CA ARG A 136 -17.54 12.04 18.81
C ARG A 136 -18.06 10.59 18.87
N LEU A 137 -17.53 9.69 18.05
CA LEU A 137 -17.83 8.24 18.19
C LEU A 137 -16.61 7.34 17.94
N PHE A 138 -15.45 7.74 18.48
CA PHE A 138 -14.36 6.80 18.70
C PHE A 138 -14.13 6.70 20.22
N LYS A 139 -14.70 5.65 20.81
CA LYS A 139 -14.40 5.18 22.16
C LYS A 139 -13.45 4.00 22.04
#